data_AF-A0A0G1ZVJ1-F1
#
_entry.id   AF-A0A0G1ZVJ1-F1
#
_cell.length_a   1.000
_cell.length_b   1.000
_cell.length_c   1.000
_cell.angle_alpha   90.00
_cell.angle_beta   90.00
_cell.angle_gamma   90.00
#
_symmetry.space_group_name_H-M   'P 1'
#
loop_
_entity.id
_entity.type
_entity.pdbx_description
1 polymer ?
#
loop_
_entity_poly.entity_id
_entity_poly.type
_entity_poly.pdbx_seq_one_letter_code
_entity_poly.pdbx_strand_id
1 'polypeptide(L)'
;ADHSKNHSQTFTGLTENTTYYLKARSLNRSSGEVSGLLTCTTTATPAAEVIVVRPPAVDNTPPIISAVEIKDITATTATIAWTTDELADTLVKHGATMSYGSISGTEELSTSHSVMLGGLKPSTAYNFKITSADAKGNRSYSGDQSFTTLSLPEAAQTTKDELEKLQKELKELKEKQESETKKAQSLAEATARFKSILKSVASDVSLQDLEDLTTDISDTISDITQEVTPPNIIGGVPAVEIEANKATIKWRTNKMANSIIALAPQSDYDAQAKDSYTLQVGQAQEEVKDHAVTIPDLKPSTVYHFQIRSKAKVGPEGRSRDFVFETKPELPVIIDYSFKKITENSITVVWKSRWRLIG
;
A
#
# COMPACT_ATOMS: atom_id res chain seq x y z
N ALA A 1 -16.30 -0.89 10.22
CA ALA A 1 -17.13 -1.97 10.77
C ALA A 1 -16.55 -2.33 12.12
N ASP A 2 -17.35 -2.26 13.17
CA ASP A 2 -16.90 -2.35 14.56
C ASP A 2 -16.09 -3.63 14.81
N HIS A 3 -14.80 -3.48 15.11
CA HIS A 3 -13.87 -4.56 15.44
C HIS A 3 -14.04 -5.02 16.90
N SER A 4 -15.24 -4.80 17.46
CA SER A 4 -15.57 -5.21 18.80
C SER A 4 -15.56 -6.72 18.91
N LYS A 5 -14.91 -7.17 19.98
CA LYS A 5 -14.80 -8.55 20.36
C LYS A 5 -15.81 -8.87 21.47
N ASN A 6 -16.90 -8.11 21.49
CA ASN A 6 -18.09 -8.23 22.31
C ASN A 6 -19.29 -7.71 21.48
N HIS A 7 -20.33 -8.51 21.27
CA HIS A 7 -21.42 -8.29 20.31
C HIS A 7 -22.63 -8.46 21.19
N SER A 8 -23.46 -7.44 21.18
CA SER A 8 -24.75 -7.44 21.84
C SER A 8 -25.72 -6.88 20.83
N GLN A 9 -26.86 -7.55 20.66
CA GLN A 9 -27.95 -7.06 19.82
C GLN A 9 -29.22 -7.04 20.67
N THR A 10 -29.85 -5.88 20.73
CA THR A 10 -31.15 -5.71 21.37
C THR A 10 -32.23 -5.71 20.30
N PHE A 11 -33.26 -6.52 20.50
CA PHE A 11 -34.45 -6.57 19.64
C PHE A 11 -35.57 -5.81 20.35
N THR A 12 -36.13 -4.80 19.70
CA THR A 12 -37.21 -3.93 20.23
C THR A 12 -38.46 -4.05 19.35
N GLY A 13 -39.63 -3.63 19.86
CA GLY A 13 -40.89 -3.66 19.10
C GLY A 13 -41.56 -5.05 18.98
N LEU A 14 -41.22 -5.98 19.87
CA LEU A 14 -41.87 -7.31 19.92
C LEU A 14 -43.27 -7.21 20.54
N THR A 15 -44.20 -7.99 20.01
CA THR A 15 -45.57 -8.12 20.53
C THR A 15 -45.53 -8.80 21.89
N GLU A 16 -46.34 -8.32 22.82
CA GLU A 16 -46.45 -8.88 24.17
C GLU A 16 -47.02 -10.31 24.17
N ASN A 17 -46.72 -11.08 25.23
CA ASN A 17 -47.16 -12.46 25.44
C ASN A 17 -46.96 -13.42 24.24
N THR A 18 -45.92 -13.18 23.44
CA THR A 18 -45.70 -13.87 22.16
C THR A 18 -44.35 -14.57 22.16
N THR A 19 -44.33 -15.84 21.76
CA THR A 19 -43.09 -16.62 21.61
C THR A 19 -42.44 -16.32 20.28
N TYR A 20 -41.17 -15.90 20.31
CA TYR A 20 -40.34 -15.63 19.15
C TYR A 20 -39.24 -16.68 19.01
N TYR A 21 -38.98 -17.05 17.76
CA TYR A 21 -37.87 -17.91 17.36
C TYR A 21 -36.85 -17.05 16.63
N LEU A 22 -35.69 -16.84 17.25
CA LEU A 22 -34.62 -16.01 16.71
C LEU A 22 -33.51 -16.93 16.18
N LYS A 23 -33.01 -16.64 14.99
CA LYS A 23 -31.85 -17.33 14.41
C LYS A 23 -30.68 -16.35 14.35
N ALA A 24 -29.74 -16.51 15.26
CA ALA A 24 -28.50 -15.74 15.22
C ALA A 24 -27.58 -16.35 14.16
N ARG A 25 -26.99 -15.50 13.31
CA ARG A 25 -26.07 -15.89 12.25
C ARG A 25 -24.81 -15.05 12.35
N SER A 26 -23.66 -15.71 12.29
CA SER A 26 -22.37 -15.03 12.16
C SER A 26 -21.75 -15.42 10.81
N LEU A 27 -21.31 -14.41 10.08
CA LEU A 27 -20.75 -14.53 8.74
C LEU A 27 -19.33 -13.95 8.75
N ASN A 28 -18.38 -14.69 8.18
CA ASN A 28 -17.08 -14.12 7.82
C ASN A 28 -17.10 -13.65 6.35
N ARG A 29 -16.14 -12.82 5.95
CA ARG A 29 -15.97 -12.25 4.60
C ARG A 29 -15.76 -13.31 3.50
N SER A 30 -15.60 -14.58 3.85
CA SER A 30 -15.54 -15.73 2.93
C SER A 30 -16.54 -16.83 3.36
N SER A 31 -17.82 -16.61 3.04
CA SER A 31 -18.94 -17.55 2.84
C SER A 31 -19.23 -18.70 3.83
N GLY A 32 -18.56 -18.80 4.98
CA GLY A 32 -18.94 -19.73 6.05
C GLY A 32 -19.98 -19.11 7.00
N GLU A 33 -21.17 -19.71 7.08
CA GLU A 33 -22.24 -19.33 8.02
C GLU A 33 -22.31 -20.33 9.18
N VAL A 34 -22.28 -19.84 10.41
CA VAL A 34 -22.68 -20.61 11.60
C VAL A 34 -23.96 -19.99 12.16
N SER A 35 -24.94 -20.84 12.48
CA SER A 35 -26.23 -20.39 12.99
C SER A 35 -26.77 -21.25 14.11
N GLY A 36 -27.35 -20.62 15.13
CA GLY A 36 -28.09 -21.26 16.21
C GLY A 36 -29.51 -20.72 16.29
N LEU A 37 -30.48 -21.59 16.62
CA LEU A 37 -31.85 -21.20 16.93
C LEU A 37 -32.01 -20.96 18.43
N LEU A 38 -32.66 -19.85 18.78
CA LEU A 38 -33.02 -19.44 20.12
C LEU A 38 -34.53 -19.21 20.19
N THR A 39 -35.15 -19.56 21.31
CA THR A 39 -36.59 -19.36 21.54
C THR A 39 -36.80 -18.60 22.84
N CYS A 40 -37.63 -17.56 22.82
CA CYS A 40 -38.01 -16.78 24.01
C CYS A 40 -39.45 -16.22 23.90
N THR A 41 -40.10 -15.94 25.02
CA THR A 41 -41.49 -15.44 25.09
C THR A 41 -41.54 -14.12 25.87
N THR A 42 -42.20 -13.10 25.32
CA THR A 42 -42.39 -11.77 25.95
C THR A 42 -43.49 -11.81 27.03
N THR A 43 -43.46 -10.90 28.02
CA THR A 43 -44.49 -10.77 29.09
C THR A 43 -45.58 -9.75 28.73
N ALA A 44 -46.68 -9.66 29.50
CA ALA A 44 -47.85 -8.79 29.22
C ALA A 44 -47.83 -7.44 29.99
N THR A 45 -48.40 -6.39 29.39
CA THR A 45 -48.34 -4.99 29.88
C THR A 45 -49.44 -4.67 30.94
N PRO A 46 -49.13 -4.05 32.09
CA PRO A 46 -50.16 -3.54 33.02
C PRO A 46 -50.83 -2.25 32.51
N ALA A 47 -52.10 -2.04 32.89
CA ALA A 47 -53.00 -1.01 32.35
C ALA A 47 -52.47 0.44 32.44
N ALA A 48 -52.70 1.21 31.37
CA ALA A 48 -52.13 2.54 31.14
C ALA A 48 -52.80 3.67 31.94
N GLU A 49 -51.99 4.59 32.49
CA GLU A 49 -52.39 5.92 32.94
C GLU A 49 -52.40 6.91 31.75
N VAL A 50 -53.33 7.86 31.77
CA VAL A 50 -53.53 8.87 30.72
C VAL A 50 -52.42 9.93 30.80
N ILE A 51 -51.53 9.98 29.81
CA ILE A 51 -50.51 11.03 29.66
C ILE A 51 -51.01 12.07 28.66
N VAL A 52 -51.15 13.32 29.11
CA VAL A 52 -51.40 14.48 28.23
C VAL A 52 -50.09 14.82 27.51
N VAL A 53 -49.99 14.49 26.22
CA VAL A 53 -48.80 14.81 25.40
C VAL A 53 -48.86 16.26 24.93
N ARG A 54 -48.03 17.13 25.53
CA ARG A 54 -47.73 18.48 25.01
C ARG A 54 -46.88 18.32 23.74
N PRO A 55 -47.17 19.05 22.63
CA PRO A 55 -46.30 19.03 21.46
C PRO A 55 -44.85 19.39 21.85
N PRO A 56 -43.82 18.71 21.30
CA PRO A 56 -42.45 19.10 21.55
C PRO A 56 -42.25 20.55 21.09
N ALA A 57 -41.57 21.35 21.91
CA ALA A 57 -41.23 22.71 21.53
C ALA A 57 -40.44 22.69 20.22
N VAL A 58 -40.77 23.59 19.28
CA VAL A 58 -40.00 23.77 18.05
C VAL A 58 -38.65 24.33 18.43
N ASP A 59 -37.60 23.65 17.99
CA ASP A 59 -36.23 24.12 18.16
C ASP A 59 -35.94 25.25 17.17
N ASN A 60 -35.50 26.39 17.72
CA ASN A 60 -35.17 27.60 16.99
C ASN A 60 -33.79 28.13 17.37
N THR A 61 -32.97 27.32 18.04
CA THR A 61 -31.61 27.69 18.44
C THR A 61 -30.62 27.15 17.41
N PRO A 62 -29.75 27.99 16.83
CA PRO A 62 -28.67 27.51 15.97
C PRO A 62 -27.53 26.88 16.78
N PRO A 63 -26.73 25.98 16.16
CA PRO A 63 -25.62 25.32 16.84
C PRO A 63 -24.51 26.31 17.16
N ILE A 64 -23.91 26.21 18.34
CA ILE A 64 -22.77 27.02 18.77
C ILE A 64 -21.47 26.37 18.31
N ILE A 65 -20.82 26.99 17.32
CA ILE A 65 -19.50 26.56 16.83
C ILE A 65 -18.41 26.94 17.84
N SER A 66 -17.56 25.99 18.19
CA SER A 66 -16.45 26.14 19.14
C SER A 66 -15.22 25.31 18.73
N ALA A 67 -14.09 25.55 19.40
CA ALA A 67 -12.84 24.80 19.22
C ALA A 67 -12.35 24.69 17.75
N VAL A 68 -12.43 25.80 17.00
CA VAL A 68 -11.97 25.83 15.60
C VAL A 68 -10.44 25.73 15.54
N GLU A 69 -9.94 24.73 14.84
CA GLU A 69 -8.52 24.47 14.66
C GLU A 69 -8.19 24.17 13.19
N ILE A 70 -7.01 24.62 12.74
CA ILE A 70 -6.46 24.33 11.41
C ILE A 70 -5.26 23.40 11.61
N LYS A 71 -5.27 22.25 10.95
CA LYS A 71 -4.26 21.18 11.06
C LYS A 71 -3.78 20.74 9.69
N ASP A 72 -2.68 19.99 9.67
CA ASP A 72 -2.16 19.30 8.49
C ASP A 72 -2.03 20.19 7.24
N ILE A 73 -1.57 21.43 7.43
CA ILE A 73 -1.33 22.37 6.33
C ILE A 73 -0.12 21.87 5.53
N THR A 74 -0.35 21.56 4.25
CA THR A 74 0.70 21.23 3.28
C THR A 74 0.78 22.30 2.20
N ALA A 75 1.54 22.05 1.13
CA ALA A 75 1.57 22.92 -0.04
C ALA A 75 0.24 22.95 -0.82
N THR A 76 -0.58 21.90 -0.71
CA THR A 76 -1.79 21.73 -1.53
C THR A 76 -3.04 21.33 -0.75
N THR A 77 -2.94 21.14 0.58
CA THR A 77 -4.04 20.72 1.44
C THR A 77 -4.03 21.44 2.79
N ALA A 78 -5.16 21.48 3.47
CA ALA A 78 -5.29 21.85 4.88
C ALA A 78 -6.54 21.21 5.50
N THR A 79 -6.50 20.87 6.79
CA THR A 79 -7.64 20.29 7.50
C THR A 79 -8.23 21.30 8.48
N ILE A 80 -9.55 21.53 8.42
CA ILE A 80 -10.29 22.40 9.33
C ILE A 80 -11.14 21.53 10.25
N ALA A 81 -10.99 21.67 11.56
CA ALA A 81 -11.73 20.92 12.58
C ALA A 81 -12.41 21.84 13.58
N TRP A 82 -13.60 21.46 14.05
CA TRP A 82 -14.36 22.20 15.07
C TRP A 82 -15.40 21.31 15.76
N THR A 83 -16.05 21.84 16.80
CA THR A 83 -17.15 21.18 17.51
C THR A 83 -18.39 22.07 17.59
N THR A 84 -19.55 21.45 17.75
CA THR A 84 -20.83 22.11 18.05
C THR A 84 -21.44 21.56 19.33
N ASP A 85 -22.25 22.35 20.02
CA ASP A 85 -22.97 21.94 21.23
C ASP A 85 -24.19 21.04 20.95
N GLU A 86 -24.62 20.98 19.68
CA GLU A 86 -25.68 20.09 19.19
C GLU A 86 -25.35 19.51 17.80
N LEU A 87 -26.14 18.54 17.34
CA LEU A 87 -25.94 17.86 16.06
C LEU A 87 -26.14 18.81 14.87
N ALA A 88 -25.10 19.00 14.05
CA ALA A 88 -25.13 19.92 12.91
C ALA A 88 -24.41 19.40 11.66
N ASP A 89 -24.68 20.01 10.50
CA ASP A 89 -23.96 19.76 9.24
C ASP A 89 -22.49 20.23 9.29
N THR A 90 -21.67 19.66 8.41
CA THR A 90 -20.21 19.84 8.38
C THR A 90 -19.81 20.57 7.11
N LEU A 91 -19.86 21.91 7.06
CA LEU A 91 -19.57 22.67 5.84
C LEU A 91 -18.57 23.82 6.07
N VAL A 92 -17.61 23.94 5.14
CA VAL A 92 -16.61 25.02 5.11
C VAL A 92 -16.67 25.73 3.76
N LYS A 93 -16.89 27.05 3.79
CA LYS A 93 -16.67 27.95 2.65
C LYS A 93 -15.21 28.36 2.65
N HIS A 94 -14.49 28.23 1.55
CA HIS A 94 -13.08 28.63 1.46
C HIS A 94 -12.71 29.23 0.10
N GLY A 95 -11.65 30.02 0.07
CA GLY A 95 -11.08 30.58 -1.16
C GLY A 95 -9.91 31.54 -0.95
N ALA A 96 -9.20 31.85 -2.03
CA ALA A 96 -8.08 32.80 -2.02
C ALA A 96 -8.53 34.27 -1.83
N THR A 97 -9.83 34.55 -1.89
CA THR A 97 -10.42 35.86 -1.63
C THR A 97 -11.58 35.73 -0.63
N MET A 98 -12.09 36.86 -0.13
CA MET A 98 -13.24 36.88 0.79
C MET A 98 -14.57 36.44 0.16
N SER A 99 -14.63 36.24 -1.17
CA SER A 99 -15.81 35.63 -1.79
C SER A 99 -15.88 34.12 -1.56
N TYR A 100 -14.81 33.51 -1.03
CA TYR A 100 -14.58 32.08 -0.88
C TYR A 100 -14.67 31.35 -2.24
N GLY A 101 -15.85 31.21 -2.82
CA GLY A 101 -16.04 30.63 -4.14
C GLY A 101 -15.96 29.11 -4.18
N SER A 102 -15.69 28.45 -3.05
CA SER A 102 -15.75 27.00 -2.89
C SER A 102 -16.41 26.61 -1.56
N ILE A 103 -17.11 25.47 -1.57
CA ILE A 103 -17.71 24.83 -0.39
C ILE A 103 -17.19 23.39 -0.33
N SER A 104 -16.80 22.93 0.86
CA SER A 104 -16.34 21.56 1.10
C SER A 104 -16.91 21.03 2.41
N GLY A 105 -17.26 19.74 2.44
CA GLY A 105 -17.85 19.12 3.62
C GLY A 105 -19.01 18.16 3.31
N THR A 106 -19.81 17.83 4.32
CA THR A 106 -20.95 16.89 4.23
C THR A 106 -22.17 17.43 5.00
N GLU A 107 -23.36 16.94 4.67
CA GLU A 107 -24.61 17.24 5.39
C GLU A 107 -24.88 16.26 6.54
N GLU A 108 -23.93 15.38 6.86
CA GLU A 108 -24.06 14.43 7.97
C GLU A 108 -24.00 15.17 9.31
N LEU A 109 -24.95 14.85 10.19
CA LEU A 109 -25.08 15.51 11.48
C LEU A 109 -24.12 14.91 12.50
N SER A 110 -23.27 15.75 13.07
CA SER A 110 -22.29 15.41 14.10
C SER A 110 -22.15 16.55 15.11
N THR A 111 -21.50 16.30 16.24
CA THR A 111 -21.01 17.34 17.17
C THR A 111 -19.50 17.57 17.05
N SER A 112 -18.81 16.72 16.30
CA SER A 112 -17.37 16.78 16.01
C SER A 112 -17.16 16.75 14.51
N HIS A 113 -16.48 17.76 13.98
CA HIS A 113 -16.39 18.03 12.56
C HIS A 113 -14.95 18.10 12.08
N SER A 114 -14.69 17.63 10.85
CA SER A 114 -13.40 17.75 10.19
C SER A 114 -13.57 17.77 8.67
N VAL A 115 -12.95 18.75 8.01
CA VAL A 115 -12.97 18.91 6.55
C VAL A 115 -11.56 19.10 6.02
N MET A 116 -11.13 18.20 5.14
CA MET A 116 -9.88 18.35 4.38
C MET A 116 -10.13 19.16 3.11
N LEU A 117 -9.49 20.32 3.00
CA LEU A 117 -9.45 21.15 1.81
C LEU A 117 -8.31 20.68 0.91
N GLY A 118 -8.61 20.36 -0.35
CA GLY A 118 -7.62 19.91 -1.34
C GLY A 118 -7.59 20.80 -2.58
N GLY A 119 -6.57 20.61 -3.43
CA GLY A 119 -6.41 21.37 -4.67
C GLY A 119 -5.98 22.83 -4.45
N LEU A 120 -5.35 23.12 -3.30
CA LEU A 120 -4.88 24.46 -2.97
C LEU A 120 -3.56 24.77 -3.70
N LYS A 121 -3.29 26.06 -3.91
CA LYS A 121 -2.01 26.52 -4.48
C LYS A 121 -0.95 26.65 -3.37
N PRO A 122 0.32 26.29 -3.63
CA PRO A 122 1.42 26.51 -2.68
C PRO A 122 1.63 27.99 -2.35
N SER A 123 2.17 28.27 -1.16
CA SER A 123 2.50 29.63 -0.68
C SER A 123 1.38 30.65 -0.89
N THR A 124 0.13 30.23 -0.73
CA THR A 124 -1.05 31.05 -1.01
C THR A 124 -1.91 31.16 0.25
N ALA A 125 -2.34 32.39 0.57
CA ALA A 125 -3.28 32.64 1.65
C ALA A 125 -4.70 32.27 1.21
N TYR A 126 -5.40 31.51 2.04
CA TYR A 126 -6.80 31.15 1.87
C TYR A 126 -7.61 31.66 3.06
N ASN A 127 -8.78 32.23 2.78
CA ASN A 127 -9.78 32.60 3.77
C ASN A 127 -10.84 31.49 3.82
N PHE A 128 -11.39 31.23 5.00
CA PHE A 128 -12.48 30.30 5.19
C PHE A 128 -13.49 30.76 6.24
N LYS A 129 -14.68 30.17 6.17
CA LYS A 129 -15.78 30.37 7.10
C LYS A 129 -16.54 29.07 7.26
N ILE A 130 -16.75 28.65 8.51
CA ILE A 130 -17.53 27.47 8.84
C ILE A 130 -19.02 27.85 8.81
N THR A 131 -19.83 26.93 8.32
CA THR A 131 -21.29 27.02 8.36
C THR A 131 -21.83 25.70 8.88
N SER A 132 -22.59 25.76 9.97
CA SER A 132 -23.21 24.58 10.58
C SER A 132 -24.70 24.81 10.78
N ALA A 133 -25.52 23.85 10.41
CA ALA A 133 -26.96 23.86 10.61
C ALA A 133 -27.47 22.58 11.22
N ASP A 134 -28.41 22.70 12.15
CA ASP A 134 -29.05 21.56 12.80
C ASP A 134 -30.07 20.85 11.87
N ALA A 135 -30.70 19.80 12.39
CA ALA A 135 -31.75 19.06 11.68
C ALA A 135 -33.03 19.89 11.40
N LYS A 136 -33.20 21.05 12.03
CA LYS A 136 -34.34 21.97 11.85
C LYS A 136 -34.02 23.13 10.91
N GLY A 137 -32.78 23.22 10.44
CA GLY A 137 -32.30 24.26 9.54
C GLY A 137 -31.84 25.54 10.23
N ASN A 138 -31.73 25.56 11.56
CA ASN A 138 -31.15 26.67 12.30
C ASN A 138 -29.66 26.73 12.00
N ARG A 139 -29.18 27.82 11.39
CA ARG A 139 -27.81 27.93 10.86
C ARG A 139 -26.97 28.95 11.60
N SER A 140 -25.76 28.57 11.94
CA SER A 140 -24.73 29.43 12.50
C SER A 140 -23.50 29.51 11.59
N TYR A 141 -22.66 30.51 11.86
CA TYR A 141 -21.44 30.77 11.11
C TYR A 141 -20.30 31.09 12.08
N SER A 142 -19.09 30.64 11.77
CA SER A 142 -17.90 31.13 12.47
C SER A 142 -17.58 32.58 12.07
N GLY A 143 -16.65 33.20 12.79
CA GLY A 143 -15.90 34.34 12.26
C GLY A 143 -15.08 33.95 11.03
N ASP A 144 -14.64 34.95 10.26
CA ASP A 144 -13.75 34.73 9.11
C ASP A 144 -12.34 34.42 9.62
N GLN A 145 -11.75 33.37 9.06
CA GLN A 145 -10.42 32.89 9.44
C GLN A 145 -9.56 32.67 8.20
N SER A 146 -8.25 32.57 8.36
CA SER A 146 -7.33 32.38 7.25
C SER A 146 -6.16 31.47 7.62
N PHE A 147 -5.62 30.78 6.63
CA PHE A 147 -4.37 30.05 6.72
C PHE A 147 -3.54 30.26 5.45
N THR A 148 -2.24 29.98 5.50
CA THR A 148 -1.35 30.04 4.33
C THR A 148 -0.78 28.66 4.10
N THR A 149 -0.91 28.14 2.88
CA THR A 149 -0.30 26.86 2.49
C THR A 149 1.22 26.96 2.53
N LEU A 150 1.87 25.83 2.80
CA LEU A 150 3.33 25.77 2.79
C LEU A 150 3.86 25.99 1.36
N SER A 151 5.14 26.34 1.25
CA SER A 151 5.83 26.21 -0.04
C SER A 151 5.96 24.73 -0.41
N LEU A 152 6.11 24.44 -1.70
CA LEU A 152 6.56 23.12 -2.12
C LEU A 152 7.94 22.83 -1.48
N PRO A 153 8.22 21.59 -1.04
CA PRO A 153 9.54 21.22 -0.56
C PRO A 153 10.61 21.53 -1.62
N GLU A 154 11.74 22.07 -1.18
CA GLU A 154 12.90 22.47 -2.02
C GLU A 154 13.54 21.30 -2.80
N ALA A 155 13.04 20.07 -2.62
CA ALA A 155 13.41 18.87 -3.38
C ALA A 155 12.97 18.88 -4.87
N ALA A 156 12.29 19.91 -5.34
CA ALA A 156 11.93 20.06 -6.76
C ALA A 156 12.93 20.91 -7.57
N GLN A 157 13.98 21.47 -6.94
CA GLN A 157 14.95 22.35 -7.61
C GLN A 157 16.36 21.74 -7.81
N THR A 158 16.64 20.54 -7.30
CA THR A 158 17.95 19.86 -7.49
C THR A 158 18.13 19.20 -8.88
N THR A 159 17.23 19.45 -9.83
CA THR A 159 17.18 18.69 -11.09
C THR A 159 18.22 19.05 -12.14
N LYS A 160 19.03 20.10 -11.99
CA LYS A 160 20.05 20.41 -13.00
C LYS A 160 21.41 19.80 -12.67
N ASP A 161 21.89 20.00 -11.45
CA ASP A 161 23.20 19.51 -11.03
C ASP A 161 23.20 17.99 -10.83
N GLU A 162 22.10 17.42 -10.31
CA GLU A 162 21.93 15.97 -10.22
C GLU A 162 21.79 15.33 -11.61
N LEU A 163 21.13 16.01 -12.55
CA LEU A 163 20.99 15.52 -13.93
C LEU A 163 22.31 15.61 -14.70
N GLU A 164 23.09 16.68 -14.52
CA GLU A 164 24.44 16.79 -15.11
C GLU A 164 25.38 15.73 -14.54
N LYS A 165 25.30 15.45 -13.23
CA LYS A 165 26.06 14.37 -12.59
C LYS A 165 25.65 12.99 -13.13
N LEU A 166 24.34 12.70 -13.21
CA LEU A 166 23.83 11.43 -13.74
C LEU A 166 24.14 11.28 -15.24
N GLN A 167 24.09 12.35 -16.03
CA GLN A 167 24.47 12.34 -17.44
C GLN A 167 25.96 12.04 -17.62
N LYS A 168 26.82 12.60 -16.75
CA LYS A 168 28.26 12.31 -16.73
C LYS A 168 28.54 10.85 -16.36
N GLU A 169 27.92 10.34 -15.29
CA GLU A 169 28.04 8.94 -14.88
C GLU A 169 27.53 7.98 -15.96
N LEU A 170 26.40 8.29 -16.62
CA LEU A 170 25.87 7.51 -17.73
C LEU A 170 26.82 7.52 -18.94
N LYS A 171 27.49 8.64 -19.21
CA LYS A 171 28.48 8.75 -20.29
C LYS A 171 29.72 7.89 -19.99
N GLU A 172 30.26 7.98 -18.78
CA GLU A 172 31.42 7.18 -18.34
C GLU A 172 31.10 5.67 -18.36
N LEU A 173 29.90 5.26 -17.95
CA LEU A 173 29.43 3.88 -18.02
C LEU A 173 29.28 3.39 -19.47
N LYS A 174 28.75 4.22 -20.37
CA LYS A 174 28.65 3.91 -21.80
C LYS A 174 30.01 3.76 -22.45
N GLU A 175 30.96 4.65 -22.17
CA GLU A 175 32.33 4.57 -22.67
C GLU A 175 33.05 3.32 -22.15
N LYS A 176 32.83 2.95 -20.87
CA LYS A 176 33.37 1.71 -20.29
C LYS A 176 32.78 0.47 -20.97
N GLN A 177 31.48 0.43 -21.19
CA GLN A 177 30.79 -0.66 -21.89
C GLN A 177 31.24 -0.76 -23.36
N GLU A 178 31.46 0.36 -24.03
CA GLU A 178 31.96 0.40 -25.41
C GLU A 178 33.43 -0.08 -25.48
N SER A 179 34.27 0.28 -24.50
CA SER A 179 35.64 -0.24 -24.36
C SER A 179 35.67 -1.75 -24.14
N GLU A 180 34.79 -2.28 -23.29
CA GLU A 180 34.67 -3.73 -23.06
C GLU A 180 34.14 -4.46 -24.32
N THR A 181 33.21 -3.83 -25.06
CA THR A 181 32.71 -4.35 -26.34
C THR A 181 33.79 -4.35 -27.43
N LYS A 182 34.59 -3.28 -27.51
CA LYS A 182 35.75 -3.19 -28.43
C LYS A 182 36.82 -4.22 -28.08
N LYS A 183 37.06 -4.51 -26.80
CA LYS A 183 37.94 -5.61 -26.38
C LYS A 183 37.40 -6.97 -26.86
N ALA A 184 36.11 -7.24 -26.69
CA ALA A 184 35.48 -8.46 -27.20
C ALA A 184 35.57 -8.57 -28.74
N GLN A 185 35.36 -7.46 -29.47
CA GLN A 185 35.54 -7.41 -30.93
C GLN A 185 36.99 -7.63 -31.35
N SER A 186 37.96 -7.03 -30.66
CA SER A 186 39.38 -7.23 -30.94
C SER A 186 39.83 -8.67 -30.67
N LEU A 187 39.23 -9.35 -29.68
CA LEU A 187 39.45 -10.77 -29.41
C LEU A 187 38.81 -11.64 -30.51
N ALA A 188 37.63 -11.27 -31.00
CA ALA A 188 36.99 -11.93 -32.14
C ALA A 188 37.78 -11.74 -33.44
N GLU A 189 38.33 -10.55 -33.69
CA GLU A 189 39.19 -10.25 -34.84
C GLU A 189 40.55 -10.97 -34.74
N ALA A 190 41.15 -11.02 -33.55
CA ALA A 190 42.37 -11.79 -33.32
C ALA A 190 42.14 -13.29 -33.55
N THR A 191 40.99 -13.81 -33.11
CA THR A 191 40.55 -15.19 -33.39
C THR A 191 40.31 -15.43 -34.88
N ALA A 192 39.71 -14.47 -35.60
CA ALA A 192 39.51 -14.54 -37.05
C ALA A 192 40.84 -14.50 -37.82
N ARG A 193 41.82 -13.70 -37.36
CA ARG A 193 43.18 -13.69 -37.91
C ARG A 193 43.90 -15.01 -37.65
N PHE A 194 43.79 -15.56 -36.44
CA PHE A 194 44.32 -16.89 -36.11
C PHE A 194 43.70 -17.99 -36.99
N LYS A 195 42.38 -17.91 -37.26
CA LYS A 195 41.65 -18.78 -38.21
C LYS A 195 42.18 -18.65 -39.65
N SER A 196 42.50 -17.44 -40.10
CA SER A 196 43.11 -17.21 -41.43
C SER A 196 44.53 -17.78 -41.51
N ILE A 197 45.31 -17.69 -40.43
CA ILE A 197 46.66 -18.25 -40.36
C ILE A 197 46.59 -19.79 -40.38
N LEU A 198 45.71 -20.40 -39.58
CA LEU A 198 45.46 -21.84 -39.59
C LEU A 198 45.10 -22.35 -41.00
N LYS A 199 44.20 -21.66 -41.71
CA LYS A 199 43.81 -22.00 -43.09
C LYS A 199 44.96 -21.91 -44.08
N SER A 200 45.93 -21.03 -43.84
CA SER A 200 47.14 -20.88 -44.68
C SER A 200 48.25 -21.89 -44.36
N VAL A 201 48.24 -22.48 -43.16
CA VAL A 201 49.26 -23.43 -42.68
C VAL A 201 48.80 -24.89 -42.84
N ALA A 202 47.49 -25.14 -42.88
CA ALA A 202 46.92 -26.47 -43.09
C ALA A 202 46.95 -26.87 -44.59
N SER A 203 48.12 -27.30 -45.08
CA SER A 203 48.24 -27.89 -46.42
C SER A 203 47.64 -29.31 -46.52
N ASP A 204 47.41 -29.98 -45.38
CA ASP A 204 47.05 -31.40 -45.32
C ASP A 204 45.86 -31.71 -44.39
N VAL A 205 44.97 -30.75 -44.15
CA VAL A 205 43.76 -30.98 -43.34
C VAL A 205 42.53 -30.86 -44.23
N SER A 206 41.64 -31.85 -44.16
CA SER A 206 40.37 -31.88 -44.91
C SER A 206 39.56 -30.61 -44.65
N LEU A 207 39.05 -29.99 -45.72
CA LEU A 207 38.21 -28.78 -45.66
C LEU A 207 36.96 -28.98 -44.79
N GLN A 208 36.48 -30.21 -44.67
CA GLN A 208 35.30 -30.59 -43.88
C GLN A 208 35.59 -30.58 -42.37
N ASP A 209 36.74 -31.09 -41.93
CA ASP A 209 37.14 -31.09 -40.51
C ASP A 209 37.41 -29.67 -40.00
N LEU A 210 37.88 -28.78 -40.89
CA LEU A 210 38.08 -27.35 -40.61
C LEU A 210 36.75 -26.58 -40.55
N GLU A 211 35.75 -26.94 -41.37
CA GLU A 211 34.42 -26.32 -41.32
C GLU A 211 33.65 -26.71 -40.05
N ASP A 212 33.68 -27.98 -39.66
CA ASP A 212 33.05 -28.47 -38.43
C ASP A 212 33.68 -27.85 -37.17
N LEU A 213 35.02 -27.81 -37.10
CA LEU A 213 35.73 -27.16 -35.99
C LEU A 213 35.43 -25.65 -35.92
N THR A 214 35.19 -25.00 -37.06
CA THR A 214 34.90 -23.56 -37.08
C THR A 214 33.45 -23.21 -36.78
N THR A 215 32.52 -24.13 -37.01
CA THR A 215 31.13 -24.02 -36.57
C THR A 215 31.08 -24.22 -35.06
N ASP A 216 31.75 -25.26 -34.55
CA ASP A 216 31.83 -25.56 -33.12
C ASP A 216 32.48 -24.42 -32.31
N ILE A 217 33.54 -23.79 -32.82
CA ILE A 217 34.15 -22.60 -32.21
C ILE A 217 33.22 -21.37 -32.28
N SER A 218 32.46 -21.19 -33.37
CA SER A 218 31.54 -20.04 -33.49
C SER A 218 30.33 -20.18 -32.58
N ASP A 219 29.78 -21.38 -32.47
CA ASP A 219 28.72 -21.73 -31.53
C ASP A 219 29.22 -21.61 -30.09
N THR A 220 30.44 -22.09 -29.79
CA THR A 220 31.08 -21.93 -28.48
C THR A 220 31.31 -20.45 -28.13
N ILE A 221 31.74 -19.61 -29.08
CA ILE A 221 31.91 -18.16 -28.85
C ILE A 221 30.55 -17.48 -28.65
N SER A 222 29.53 -17.86 -29.41
CA SER A 222 28.16 -17.38 -29.24
C SER A 222 27.60 -17.77 -27.87
N ASP A 223 27.81 -19.00 -27.43
CA ASP A 223 27.39 -19.51 -26.13
C ASP A 223 28.13 -18.80 -24.99
N ILE A 224 29.45 -18.58 -25.11
CA ILE A 224 30.22 -17.78 -24.16
C ILE A 224 29.73 -16.33 -24.14
N THR A 225 29.43 -15.74 -25.30
CA THR A 225 28.94 -14.35 -25.40
C THR A 225 27.55 -14.21 -24.80
N GLN A 226 26.70 -15.23 -24.95
CA GLN A 226 25.42 -15.29 -24.26
C GLN A 226 25.62 -15.48 -22.76
N GLU A 227 26.46 -16.40 -22.29
CA GLU A 227 26.73 -16.65 -20.86
C GLU A 227 27.21 -15.39 -20.10
N VAL A 228 27.96 -14.49 -20.74
CA VAL A 228 28.49 -13.27 -20.08
C VAL A 228 27.50 -12.10 -20.00
N THR A 229 26.27 -12.22 -20.53
CA THR A 229 25.23 -11.18 -20.36
C THR A 229 24.39 -11.43 -19.10
N PRO A 230 23.94 -10.39 -18.38
CA PRO A 230 23.19 -10.56 -17.14
C PRO A 230 21.87 -11.32 -17.35
N PRO A 231 21.38 -12.10 -16.36
CA PRO A 231 20.05 -12.70 -16.41
C PRO A 231 18.95 -11.66 -16.52
N ASN A 232 18.05 -11.83 -17.49
CA ASN A 232 16.89 -10.95 -17.68
C ASN A 232 15.62 -11.60 -17.16
N ILE A 233 14.81 -10.82 -16.46
CA ILE A 233 13.50 -11.26 -15.96
C ILE A 233 12.50 -11.27 -17.11
N ILE A 234 11.88 -12.43 -17.34
CA ILE A 234 10.86 -12.64 -18.34
C ILE A 234 9.52 -12.14 -17.80
N GLY A 235 8.76 -11.40 -18.62
CA GLY A 235 7.44 -10.89 -18.26
C GLY A 235 7.43 -9.57 -17.47
N GLY A 236 8.59 -9.09 -17.03
CA GLY A 236 8.80 -7.72 -16.51
C GLY A 236 8.15 -7.37 -15.16
N VAL A 237 7.26 -8.21 -14.63
CA VAL A 237 6.63 -8.06 -13.31
C VAL A 237 6.63 -9.42 -12.60
N PRO A 238 7.19 -9.53 -11.38
CA PRO A 238 7.14 -10.76 -10.61
C PRO A 238 5.76 -10.98 -9.99
N ALA A 239 5.40 -12.24 -9.75
CA ALA A 239 4.21 -12.57 -8.97
C ALA A 239 4.54 -12.49 -7.47
N VAL A 240 3.66 -11.85 -6.69
CA VAL A 240 3.87 -11.64 -5.24
C VAL A 240 2.68 -12.17 -4.46
N GLU A 241 2.92 -13.16 -3.60
CA GLU A 241 1.95 -13.73 -2.68
C GLU A 241 2.19 -13.15 -1.28
N ILE A 242 1.25 -12.35 -0.80
CA ILE A 242 1.43 -11.52 0.40
C ILE A 242 0.63 -12.07 1.58
N GLU A 243 1.29 -12.21 2.73
CA GLU A 243 0.69 -12.49 4.03
C GLU A 243 0.99 -11.35 5.02
N ALA A 244 0.57 -11.49 6.28
CA ALA A 244 0.77 -10.43 7.29
C ALA A 244 2.25 -10.31 7.71
N ASN A 245 2.98 -11.43 7.77
CA ASN A 245 4.36 -11.47 8.26
C ASN A 245 5.36 -12.13 7.31
N LYS A 246 4.96 -12.41 6.07
CA LYS A 246 5.83 -12.96 5.05
C LYS A 246 5.29 -12.65 3.66
N ALA A 247 6.17 -12.73 2.66
CA ALA A 247 5.79 -12.63 1.27
C ALA A 247 6.59 -13.64 0.43
N THR A 248 5.96 -14.24 -0.57
CA THR A 248 6.61 -15.11 -1.55
C THR A 248 6.65 -14.41 -2.89
N ILE A 249 7.85 -14.21 -3.44
CA ILE A 249 8.06 -13.55 -4.72
C ILE A 249 8.54 -14.59 -5.73
N LYS A 250 7.87 -14.64 -6.89
CA LYS A 250 8.12 -15.60 -7.96
C LYS A 250 8.43 -14.88 -9.26
N TRP A 251 9.50 -15.29 -9.94
CA TRP A 251 9.91 -14.72 -11.22
C TRP A 251 10.58 -15.77 -12.10
N ARG A 252 10.71 -15.47 -13.39
CA ARG A 252 11.40 -16.33 -14.36
C ARG A 252 12.52 -15.56 -15.04
N THR A 253 13.66 -16.20 -15.26
CA THR A 253 14.79 -15.62 -16.00
C THR A 253 15.02 -16.34 -17.34
N ASN A 254 15.72 -15.69 -18.27
CA ASN A 254 16.11 -16.28 -19.54
C ASN A 254 17.23 -17.33 -19.44
N LYS A 255 17.92 -17.41 -18.30
CA LYS A 255 19.09 -18.27 -18.05
C LYS A 255 19.04 -18.87 -16.65
N MET A 256 19.78 -19.95 -16.42
CA MET A 256 19.95 -20.48 -15.07
C MET A 256 20.67 -19.45 -14.21
N ALA A 257 20.09 -19.11 -13.07
CA ALA A 257 20.64 -18.13 -12.15
C ALA A 257 20.26 -18.46 -10.72
N ASN A 258 20.89 -17.76 -9.78
CA ASN A 258 20.52 -17.80 -8.39
C ASN A 258 19.26 -16.96 -8.10
N SER A 259 18.63 -17.27 -6.96
CA SER A 259 17.35 -16.69 -6.55
C SER A 259 17.58 -15.74 -5.38
N ILE A 260 17.90 -14.47 -5.63
CA ILE A 260 18.13 -13.48 -4.57
C ILE A 260 17.24 -12.25 -4.72
N ILE A 261 16.73 -11.77 -3.59
CA ILE A 261 15.95 -10.55 -3.45
C ILE A 261 16.65 -9.63 -2.47
N ALA A 262 16.81 -8.37 -2.84
CA ALA A 262 17.15 -7.30 -1.93
C ALA A 262 15.86 -6.55 -1.55
N LEU A 263 15.66 -6.25 -0.27
CA LEU A 263 14.44 -5.63 0.26
C LEU A 263 14.75 -4.61 1.37
N ALA A 264 13.95 -3.56 1.45
CA ALA A 264 13.89 -2.63 2.59
C ALA A 264 12.45 -2.20 2.89
N PRO A 265 12.07 -1.97 4.15
CA PRO A 265 10.82 -1.28 4.47
C PRO A 265 10.89 0.16 3.97
N GLN A 266 9.73 0.76 3.66
CA GLN A 266 9.60 2.14 3.18
C GLN A 266 10.33 3.16 4.05
N SER A 267 10.38 2.94 5.37
CA SER A 267 11.06 3.83 6.32
C SER A 267 12.58 3.87 6.14
N ASP A 268 13.16 2.77 5.64
CA ASP A 268 14.61 2.58 5.56
C ASP A 268 15.09 2.62 4.10
N TYR A 269 14.16 2.68 3.14
CA TYR A 269 14.47 2.73 1.71
C TYR A 269 14.88 4.15 1.30
N ASP A 270 16.09 4.27 0.76
CA ASP A 270 16.63 5.48 0.15
C ASP A 270 17.02 5.21 -1.30
N ALA A 271 16.26 5.77 -2.24
CA ALA A 271 16.49 5.61 -3.68
C ALA A 271 17.84 6.19 -4.16
N GLN A 272 18.46 7.09 -3.40
CA GLN A 272 19.73 7.73 -3.72
C GLN A 272 20.94 7.07 -3.04
N ALA A 273 20.69 6.15 -2.10
CA ALA A 273 21.75 5.42 -1.43
C ALA A 273 22.48 4.48 -2.40
N LYS A 274 23.78 4.29 -2.16
CA LYS A 274 24.62 3.33 -2.89
C LYS A 274 24.10 1.89 -2.76
N ASP A 275 23.46 1.57 -1.64
CA ASP A 275 22.68 0.34 -1.47
C ASP A 275 21.35 0.69 -0.76
N SER A 276 20.29 0.78 -1.55
CA SER A 276 18.94 1.19 -1.09
C SER A 276 18.19 0.12 -0.30
N TYR A 277 18.74 -1.09 -0.20
CA TYR A 277 18.07 -2.25 0.38
C TYR A 277 18.84 -2.76 1.61
N THR A 278 18.15 -2.93 2.73
CA THR A 278 18.77 -3.27 4.02
C THR A 278 18.86 -4.77 4.27
N LEU A 279 18.09 -5.58 3.55
CA LEU A 279 18.05 -7.03 3.68
C LEU A 279 18.26 -7.71 2.33
N GLN A 280 18.95 -8.85 2.35
CA GLN A 280 19.08 -9.74 1.19
C GLN A 280 18.62 -11.14 1.58
N VAL A 281 17.69 -11.71 0.81
CA VAL A 281 17.05 -13.00 1.10
C VAL A 281 17.06 -13.87 -0.16
N GLY A 282 17.32 -15.17 0.00
CA GLY A 282 17.20 -16.15 -1.07
C GLY A 282 18.32 -17.19 -1.07
N GLN A 283 18.54 -17.83 -2.22
CA GLN A 283 19.46 -18.95 -2.38
C GLN A 283 20.59 -18.57 -3.34
N ALA A 284 21.80 -18.34 -2.81
CA ALA A 284 22.90 -17.76 -3.58
C ALA A 284 23.61 -18.75 -4.52
N GLN A 285 23.48 -20.06 -4.26
CA GLN A 285 24.16 -21.15 -4.97
C GLN A 285 23.18 -21.99 -5.83
N GLU A 286 21.92 -21.58 -5.91
CA GLU A 286 20.92 -22.24 -6.75
C GLU A 286 21.11 -21.86 -8.22
N GLU A 287 20.78 -22.76 -9.14
CA GLU A 287 20.81 -22.51 -10.58
C GLU A 287 19.49 -22.97 -11.22
N VAL A 288 18.49 -22.07 -11.23
CA VAL A 288 17.16 -22.34 -11.79
C VAL A 288 16.72 -21.21 -12.73
N LYS A 289 15.71 -21.48 -13.57
CA LYS A 289 15.04 -20.47 -14.41
C LYS A 289 13.75 -19.94 -13.80
N ASP A 290 13.06 -20.77 -13.02
CA ASP A 290 11.83 -20.44 -12.31
C ASP A 290 12.16 -20.30 -10.83
N HIS A 291 12.09 -19.07 -10.34
CA HIS A 291 12.55 -18.71 -9.00
C HIS A 291 11.36 -18.49 -8.07
N ALA A 292 11.53 -18.87 -6.81
CA ALA A 292 10.58 -18.58 -5.74
C ALA A 292 11.33 -18.31 -4.43
N VAL A 293 11.19 -17.10 -3.88
CA VAL A 293 11.80 -16.73 -2.60
C VAL A 293 10.73 -16.32 -1.61
N THR A 294 10.72 -16.99 -0.46
CA THR A 294 9.87 -16.65 0.68
C THR A 294 10.68 -15.78 1.65
N ILE A 295 10.16 -14.59 1.93
CA ILE A 295 10.74 -13.63 2.86
C ILE A 295 9.97 -13.74 4.17
N PRO A 296 10.57 -14.32 5.24
CA PRO A 296 9.93 -14.40 6.55
C PRO A 296 10.03 -13.09 7.33
N ASP A 297 9.39 -13.06 8.49
CA ASP A 297 9.56 -12.04 9.55
C ASP A 297 9.33 -10.58 9.11
N LEU A 298 8.44 -10.38 8.15
CA LEU A 298 7.99 -9.04 7.75
C LEU A 298 7.05 -8.44 8.79
N LYS A 299 7.08 -7.11 8.92
CA LYS A 299 6.14 -6.38 9.76
C LYS A 299 4.77 -6.31 9.07
N PRO A 300 3.65 -6.54 9.77
CA PRO A 300 2.31 -6.35 9.21
C PRO A 300 2.02 -4.89 8.83
N SER A 301 1.11 -4.67 7.87
CA SER A 301 0.71 -3.33 7.38
C SER A 301 1.89 -2.40 7.08
N THR A 302 2.93 -2.97 6.47
CA THR A 302 4.19 -2.27 6.17
C THR A 302 4.46 -2.36 4.68
N VAL A 303 4.77 -1.21 4.07
CA VAL A 303 5.18 -1.09 2.67
C VAL A 303 6.66 -1.46 2.56
N TYR A 304 6.99 -2.32 1.62
CA TYR A 304 8.34 -2.79 1.33
C TYR A 304 8.71 -2.51 -0.13
N HIS A 305 9.90 -1.97 -0.32
CA HIS A 305 10.58 -1.90 -1.61
C HIS A 305 11.45 -3.15 -1.79
N PHE A 306 11.50 -3.70 -3.00
CA PHE A 306 12.37 -4.81 -3.33
C PHE A 306 12.91 -4.78 -4.76
N GLN A 307 14.07 -5.40 -4.94
CA GLN A 307 14.73 -5.62 -6.21
C GLN A 307 15.16 -7.08 -6.32
N ILE A 308 14.89 -7.67 -7.48
CA ILE A 308 15.40 -9.00 -7.83
C ILE A 308 16.85 -8.85 -8.27
N ARG A 309 17.74 -9.66 -7.69
CA ARG A 309 19.16 -9.73 -8.00
C ARG A 309 19.48 -11.19 -8.37
N SER A 310 19.56 -11.49 -9.66
CA SER A 310 19.85 -12.85 -10.13
C SER A 310 21.19 -12.88 -10.86
N LYS A 311 22.06 -13.80 -10.47
CA LYS A 311 23.39 -13.97 -11.06
C LYS A 311 23.53 -15.38 -11.62
N ALA A 312 23.94 -15.47 -12.88
CA ALA A 312 24.33 -16.74 -13.51
C ALA A 312 25.72 -17.18 -13.03
N LYS A 313 26.09 -18.41 -13.35
CA LYS A 313 27.40 -18.98 -13.00
C LYS A 313 28.57 -18.11 -13.46
N VAL A 314 28.43 -17.48 -14.63
CA VAL A 314 29.40 -16.58 -15.23
C VAL A 314 28.70 -15.27 -15.59
N GLY A 315 29.44 -14.16 -15.58
CA GLY A 315 28.92 -12.84 -15.93
C GLY A 315 28.41 -12.00 -14.75
N PRO A 316 27.90 -10.79 -15.05
CA PRO A 316 27.43 -9.85 -14.05
C PRO A 316 26.06 -10.25 -13.48
N GLU A 317 25.75 -9.72 -12.31
CA GLU A 317 24.43 -9.82 -11.69
C GLU A 317 23.39 -9.03 -12.50
N GLY A 318 22.28 -9.66 -12.84
CA GLY A 318 21.10 -9.02 -13.38
C GLY A 318 20.26 -8.40 -12.26
N ARG A 319 19.85 -7.15 -12.44
CA ARG A 319 19.05 -6.41 -11.46
C ARG A 319 17.75 -5.95 -12.09
N SER A 320 16.65 -6.11 -11.36
CA SER A 320 15.36 -5.55 -11.76
C SER A 320 15.27 -4.05 -11.47
N ARG A 321 14.24 -3.42 -12.05
CA ARG A 321 13.70 -2.18 -11.47
C ARG A 321 13.19 -2.41 -10.05
N ASP A 322 12.96 -1.32 -9.34
CA ASP A 322 12.34 -1.35 -8.02
C ASP A 322 10.85 -1.77 -8.13
N PHE A 323 10.41 -2.55 -7.16
CA PHE A 323 9.03 -3.00 -6.99
C PHE A 323 8.59 -2.76 -5.55
N VAL A 324 7.27 -2.61 -5.37
CA VAL A 324 6.68 -2.32 -4.07
C VAL A 324 5.55 -3.31 -3.77
N PHE A 325 5.48 -3.75 -2.52
CA PHE A 325 4.31 -4.45 -1.98
C PHE A 325 4.02 -4.01 -0.55
N GLU A 326 2.81 -4.24 -0.07
CA GLU A 326 2.40 -3.94 1.29
C GLU A 326 1.91 -5.21 1.98
N THR A 327 2.45 -5.52 3.16
CA THR A 327 2.02 -6.70 3.95
C THR A 327 0.60 -6.53 4.48
N LYS A 328 -0.12 -7.64 4.62
CA LYS A 328 -1.49 -7.60 5.14
C LYS A 328 -1.51 -7.21 6.63
N PRO A 329 -2.61 -6.66 7.14
CA PRO A 329 -2.78 -6.47 8.58
C PRO A 329 -2.83 -7.80 9.31
N GLU A 330 -2.27 -7.85 10.52
CA GLU A 330 -2.39 -9.01 11.40
C GLU A 330 -3.80 -9.08 11.97
N LEU A 331 -4.45 -10.24 11.82
CA LEU A 331 -5.81 -10.45 12.32
C LEU A 331 -5.80 -10.90 13.80
N PRO A 332 -6.70 -10.37 14.65
CA PRO A 332 -6.80 -10.83 16.03
C PRO A 332 -7.41 -12.23 16.14
N VAL A 333 -7.01 -12.98 17.17
CA VAL A 333 -7.55 -14.31 17.50
C VAL A 333 -8.49 -14.21 18.71
N ILE A 334 -9.65 -14.86 18.70
CA ILE A 334 -10.56 -14.97 19.85
C ILE A 334 -10.00 -16.03 20.81
N ILE A 335 -9.88 -15.70 22.10
CA ILE A 335 -9.22 -16.57 23.09
C ILE A 335 -10.13 -17.04 24.22
N ASP A 336 -11.27 -16.39 24.45
CA ASP A 336 -12.14 -16.67 25.61
C ASP A 336 -13.53 -16.06 25.37
N TYR A 337 -14.62 -16.69 25.81
CA TYR A 337 -15.97 -16.13 25.73
C TYR A 337 -16.91 -16.65 26.84
N SER A 338 -17.88 -15.83 27.23
CA SER A 338 -18.85 -16.09 28.30
C SER A 338 -20.16 -15.34 28.11
N PHE A 339 -21.22 -15.79 28.78
CA PHE A 339 -22.53 -15.15 28.81
C PHE A 339 -22.73 -14.51 30.18
N LYS A 340 -23.06 -13.22 30.24
CA LYS A 340 -23.10 -12.47 31.51
C LYS A 340 -24.47 -12.07 32.02
N LYS A 341 -25.41 -11.76 31.13
CA LYS A 341 -26.73 -11.24 31.54
C LYS A 341 -27.79 -11.82 30.63
N ILE A 342 -28.66 -12.65 31.20
CA ILE A 342 -29.78 -13.27 30.52
C ILE A 342 -31.02 -12.74 31.24
N THR A 343 -31.85 -12.00 30.53
CA THR A 343 -33.09 -11.39 31.03
C THR A 343 -34.23 -11.69 30.05
N GLU A 344 -35.45 -11.32 30.42
CA GLU A 344 -36.66 -11.56 29.63
C GLU A 344 -36.59 -10.99 28.21
N ASN A 345 -35.89 -9.87 27.99
CA ASN A 345 -35.81 -9.20 26.67
C ASN A 345 -34.37 -8.96 26.19
N SER A 346 -33.35 -9.54 26.85
CA SER A 346 -31.96 -9.35 26.41
C SER A 346 -31.02 -10.44 26.89
N ILE A 347 -30.04 -10.78 26.03
CA ILE A 347 -28.88 -11.60 26.36
C ILE A 347 -27.61 -10.81 26.03
N THR A 348 -26.63 -10.84 26.94
CA THR A 348 -25.30 -10.25 26.72
C THR A 348 -24.23 -11.33 26.60
N VAL A 349 -23.62 -11.41 25.43
CA VAL A 349 -22.45 -12.25 25.14
C VAL A 349 -21.18 -11.41 25.23
N VAL A 350 -20.16 -11.94 25.90
CA VAL A 350 -18.87 -11.28 26.09
C VAL A 350 -17.77 -12.21 25.60
N TRP A 351 -16.87 -11.78 24.72
CA TRP A 351 -15.64 -12.49 24.43
C TRP A 351 -14.39 -11.61 24.54
N LYS A 352 -13.25 -12.29 24.53
CA LYS A 352 -11.92 -11.70 24.54
C LYS A 352 -11.15 -12.23 23.37
N SER A 353 -10.12 -11.47 23.05
CA SER A 353 -9.20 -11.80 22.00
C SER A 353 -7.79 -11.47 22.40
N ARG A 354 -6.86 -11.96 21.60
CA ARG A 354 -5.48 -11.56 21.67
C ARG A 354 -5.01 -11.16 20.28
N TRP A 355 -4.28 -10.05 20.25
CA TRP A 355 -3.30 -9.77 19.21
C TRP A 355 -2.03 -10.51 19.63
N ARG A 356 -1.33 -11.23 18.74
CA ARG A 356 -0.01 -11.72 19.12
C ARG A 356 0.84 -10.48 19.40
N LEU A 357 1.35 -10.38 20.62
CA LEU A 357 2.38 -9.39 20.92
C LEU A 357 3.64 -9.93 20.25
N ILE A 358 4.06 -9.30 19.18
CA ILE A 358 5.40 -9.51 18.62
C ILE A 358 6.33 -8.75 19.58
N GLY A 359 7.20 -9.50 20.25
CA GLY A 359 8.27 -8.97 21.10
C GLY A 359 9.51 -8.65 20.29
#